data_AF-A0A7V1IJG1-F1
#
_entry.id   AF-A0A7V1IJG1-F1
#
_cell.length_a   1.000
_cell.length_b   1.000
_cell.length_c   1.000
_cell.angle_alpha   90.00
_cell.angle_beta   90.00
_cell.angle_gamma   90.00
#
_symmetry.space_group_name_H-M   'P 1'
#
loop_
_entity.id
_entity.type
_entity.pdbx_description
1 polymer ?
#
loop_
_entity_poly.entity_id
_entity_poly.type
_entity_poly.pdbx_seq_one_letter_code
_entity_poly.pdbx_strand_id
1 'polypeptide(L)'
;MEDRADDLLRFIDACPTPYHAVREASARLEAAGFTRLEESDHWSLSPGDRRLVVRNGGSLAAFEVGTVPPPSAGFRIVGAHTDSPNLRVKPRPDIRAEGYHQIAVEPYGGVLLHTWLDRDLSLAGRVTFRDAEGMQTRLVDLARPLLRVPSLAIHLYRELNQEGLKLNAQKHLVPVIGLDGDADLVSLLCRALSRKEPSSPKVEDVLAWDLMAYDLQPAVRSGADGEFIHAARLDNLASSHAGLHALIDSVGSGSPAEATRVVVLYDHEEVGSRSAEGAG
;
A
#
# COMPACT_ATOMS: atom_id res chain seq x y z
N MET A 1 -26.05 1.80 -10.15
CA MET A 1 -24.63 2.19 -10.28
C MET A 1 -24.15 2.40 -8.86
N GLU A 2 -23.08 1.73 -8.47
CA GLU A 2 -22.55 1.85 -7.12
C GLU A 2 -21.99 3.27 -6.90
N ASP A 3 -22.16 3.82 -5.69
CA ASP A 3 -21.67 5.16 -5.38
C ASP A 3 -20.13 5.18 -5.39
N ARG A 4 -19.55 6.12 -6.16
CA ARG A 4 -18.09 6.24 -6.33
C ARG A 4 -17.37 6.51 -5.02
N ALA A 5 -17.97 7.24 -4.09
CA ALA A 5 -17.37 7.49 -2.79
C ALA A 5 -17.34 6.21 -1.94
N ASP A 6 -18.40 5.41 -1.93
CA ASP A 6 -18.42 4.14 -1.18
C ASP A 6 -17.43 3.13 -1.77
N ASP A 7 -17.26 3.15 -3.09
CA ASP A 7 -16.25 2.34 -3.75
C ASP A 7 -14.81 2.78 -3.45
N LEU A 8 -14.59 4.09 -3.31
CA LEU A 8 -13.30 4.61 -2.86
C LEU A 8 -12.98 4.13 -1.43
N LEU A 9 -13.95 4.15 -0.51
CA LEU A 9 -13.74 3.67 0.86
C LEU A 9 -13.30 2.20 0.87
N ARG A 10 -14.02 1.34 0.12
CA ARG A 10 -13.65 -0.09 -0.01
C ARG A 10 -12.30 -0.29 -0.67
N PHE A 11 -11.98 0.51 -1.70
CA PHE A 11 -10.66 0.47 -2.33
C PHE A 11 -9.57 0.78 -1.31
N ILE A 12 -9.70 1.85 -0.53
CA ILE A 12 -8.72 2.24 0.48
C ILE A 12 -8.55 1.15 1.55
N ASP A 13 -9.65 0.59 2.05
CA ASP A 13 -9.63 -0.47 3.07
C ASP A 13 -8.95 -1.74 2.57
N ALA A 14 -9.09 -2.07 1.28
CA ALA A 14 -8.40 -3.20 0.65
C ALA A 14 -6.90 -2.96 0.41
N CYS A 15 -6.43 -1.71 0.56
CA CYS A 15 -5.11 -1.24 0.15
C CYS A 15 -4.29 -0.67 1.32
N PRO A 16 -3.92 -1.48 2.33
CA PRO A 16 -3.10 -1.00 3.45
C PRO A 16 -1.66 -0.64 3.04
N THR A 17 -1.19 -1.08 1.87
CA THR A 17 0.17 -0.82 1.35
C THR A 17 0.16 -0.59 -0.17
N PRO A 18 1.23 -0.03 -0.76
CA PRO A 18 1.37 0.10 -2.21
C PRO A 18 1.17 -1.23 -2.96
N TYR A 19 1.72 -2.31 -2.39
CA TYR A 19 1.58 -3.66 -2.96
C TYR A 19 0.12 -4.14 -3.01
N HIS A 20 -0.65 -3.82 -1.97
CA HIS A 20 -2.07 -4.14 -1.93
C HIS A 20 -2.88 -3.25 -2.88
N ALA A 21 -2.49 -1.97 -3.02
CA ALA A 21 -3.06 -1.05 -3.99
C ALA A 21 -2.89 -1.54 -5.43
N VAL A 22 -1.68 -1.99 -5.80
CA VAL A 22 -1.42 -2.56 -7.12
C VAL A 22 -2.16 -3.87 -7.32
N ARG A 23 -2.22 -4.77 -6.33
CA ARG A 23 -3.00 -6.01 -6.42
C ARG A 23 -4.47 -5.70 -6.70
N GLU A 24 -5.06 -4.79 -5.93
CA GLU A 24 -6.47 -4.41 -6.07
C GLU A 24 -6.75 -3.73 -7.41
N ALA A 25 -5.89 -2.80 -7.83
CA ALA A 25 -5.99 -2.15 -9.15
C ALA A 25 -5.86 -3.15 -10.29
N SER A 26 -4.92 -4.10 -10.20
CA SER A 26 -4.74 -5.17 -11.18
C SER A 26 -5.99 -6.03 -11.29
N ALA A 27 -6.54 -6.49 -10.17
CA ALA A 27 -7.75 -7.31 -10.15
C ALA A 27 -8.95 -6.60 -10.80
N ARG A 28 -9.12 -5.30 -10.54
CA ARG A 28 -10.17 -4.47 -11.16
C ARG A 28 -9.98 -4.30 -12.67
N LEU A 29 -8.74 -4.09 -13.12
CA LEU A 29 -8.40 -4.01 -14.55
C LEU A 29 -8.63 -5.34 -15.26
N GLU A 30 -8.19 -6.45 -14.66
CA GLU A 30 -8.38 -7.80 -15.21
C GLU A 30 -9.87 -8.13 -15.33
N ALA A 31 -10.68 -7.78 -14.33
CA ALA A 31 -12.14 -7.88 -14.40
C ALA A 31 -12.75 -7.01 -15.52
N ALA A 32 -12.10 -5.91 -15.89
CA ALA A 32 -12.48 -5.04 -17.02
C ALA A 32 -11.91 -5.49 -18.38
N GLY A 33 -11.28 -6.68 -18.45
CA GLY A 33 -10.76 -7.27 -19.67
C GLY A 33 -9.35 -6.83 -20.06
N PHE A 34 -8.60 -6.22 -19.14
CA PHE A 34 -7.17 -6.01 -19.33
C PHE A 34 -6.41 -7.31 -19.08
N THR A 35 -5.31 -7.52 -19.79
CA THR A 35 -4.42 -8.65 -19.55
C THR A 35 -3.05 -8.19 -19.12
N ARG A 36 -2.46 -8.86 -18.15
CA ARG A 36 -1.10 -8.60 -17.70
C ARG A 36 -0.07 -8.92 -18.79
N LEU A 37 0.92 -8.04 -18.90
CA LEU A 37 2.14 -8.24 -19.67
C LEU A 37 3.32 -8.37 -18.72
N GLU A 38 4.29 -9.20 -19.09
CA GLU A 38 5.58 -9.30 -18.39
C GLU A 38 6.60 -8.38 -19.06
N GLU A 39 7.29 -7.56 -18.25
CA GLU A 39 8.25 -6.56 -18.75
C GLU A 39 9.46 -7.17 -19.47
N SER A 40 9.76 -8.43 -19.19
CA SER A 40 10.83 -9.19 -19.83
C SER A 40 10.49 -9.67 -21.24
N ASP A 41 9.20 -9.69 -21.59
CA ASP A 41 8.73 -10.31 -22.82
C ASP A 41 8.70 -9.31 -23.97
N HIS A 42 8.81 -9.82 -25.19
CA HIS A 42 8.58 -9.01 -26.38
C HIS A 42 7.08 -8.81 -26.58
N TRP A 43 6.62 -7.56 -26.60
CA TRP A 43 5.19 -7.26 -26.75
C TRP A 43 4.80 -7.12 -28.22
N SER A 44 3.63 -7.66 -28.55
CA SER A 44 2.94 -7.43 -29.83
C SER A 44 1.56 -6.86 -29.51
N LEU A 45 1.32 -5.63 -29.95
CA LEU A 45 0.16 -4.84 -29.55
C LEU A 45 -0.64 -4.43 -30.77
N SER A 46 -1.96 -4.58 -30.69
CA SER A 46 -2.93 -4.15 -31.70
C SER A 46 -3.82 -3.02 -31.18
N PRO A 47 -4.38 -2.17 -32.06
CA PRO A 47 -5.42 -1.21 -31.67
C PRO A 47 -6.55 -1.86 -30.85
N GLY A 48 -6.92 -1.22 -29.74
CA GLY A 48 -7.92 -1.72 -28.81
C GLY A 48 -7.41 -2.72 -27.78
N ASP A 49 -6.16 -3.16 -27.85
CA ASP A 49 -5.56 -4.02 -26.82
C ASP A 49 -5.55 -3.32 -25.47
N ARG A 50 -6.03 -4.03 -24.44
CA ARG A 50 -6.08 -3.58 -23.05
C ARG A 50 -5.05 -4.35 -22.24
N ARG A 51 -4.03 -3.65 -21.77
CA ARG A 51 -2.88 -4.28 -21.12
C ARG A 51 -2.53 -3.58 -19.81
N LEU A 52 -1.99 -4.34 -18.87
CA LEU A 52 -1.37 -3.79 -17.67
C LEU A 52 0.01 -4.39 -17.44
N VAL A 53 0.87 -3.63 -16.78
CA VAL A 53 2.23 -4.00 -16.39
C VAL A 53 2.41 -3.61 -14.94
N VAL A 54 3.04 -4.49 -14.16
CA VAL A 54 3.34 -4.25 -12.74
C VAL A 54 4.84 -4.31 -12.53
N ARG A 55 5.41 -3.28 -11.92
CA ARG A 55 6.84 -3.19 -11.59
C ARG A 55 7.05 -3.21 -10.09
N ASN A 56 7.93 -4.12 -9.63
CA ASN A 56 8.25 -4.37 -8.22
C ASN A 56 7.02 -4.63 -7.31
N GLY A 57 5.84 -4.87 -7.89
CA GLY A 57 4.58 -4.98 -7.16
C GLY A 57 4.03 -3.67 -6.59
N GLY A 58 4.78 -2.57 -6.61
CA GLY A 58 4.39 -1.27 -6.02
C GLY A 58 3.89 -0.25 -7.04
N SER A 59 4.29 -0.41 -8.31
CA SER A 59 3.84 0.45 -9.42
C SER A 59 3.09 -0.33 -10.48
N LEU A 60 2.15 0.33 -11.14
CA LEU A 60 1.33 -0.23 -12.21
C LEU A 60 1.16 0.78 -13.34
N ALA A 61 1.31 0.33 -14.58
CA ALA A 61 0.87 1.05 -15.76
C ALA A 61 -0.20 0.23 -16.49
N ALA A 62 -1.35 0.83 -16.78
CA ALA A 62 -2.39 0.18 -17.59
C ALA A 62 -2.80 1.09 -18.73
N PHE A 63 -3.08 0.48 -19.88
CA PHE A 63 -3.37 1.22 -21.10
C PHE A 63 -4.30 0.47 -22.05
N GLU A 64 -5.06 1.24 -22.82
CA GLU A 64 -5.72 0.75 -24.03
C GLU A 64 -5.08 1.41 -25.25
N VAL A 65 -4.61 0.58 -26.18
CA VAL A 65 -3.92 1.02 -27.40
C VAL A 65 -4.91 1.75 -28.32
N GLY A 66 -4.57 2.98 -28.71
CA GLY A 66 -5.40 3.79 -29.61
C GLY A 66 -5.47 3.23 -31.04
N THR A 67 -6.44 3.70 -31.82
CA THR A 67 -6.59 3.34 -33.24
C THR A 67 -5.61 4.04 -34.16
N VAL A 68 -4.99 5.13 -33.72
CA VAL A 68 -4.02 5.91 -34.46
C VAL A 68 -2.65 5.84 -33.76
N PRO A 69 -1.53 5.68 -34.50
CA PRO A 69 -0.21 5.59 -33.89
C PRO A 69 0.15 6.77 -32.99
N PRO A 70 0.90 6.55 -31.89
CA PRO A 70 1.26 7.62 -30.95
C PRO A 70 1.93 8.87 -31.54
N PRO A 71 2.77 8.79 -32.59
CA PRO A 71 3.32 10.00 -33.22
C PRO A 71 2.27 10.97 -33.79
N SER A 72 1.05 10.49 -34.07
CA SER A 72 -0.02 11.30 -34.64
C SER A 72 -1.11 11.66 -33.63
N ALA A 73 -1.54 10.73 -32.76
CA ALA A 73 -2.62 10.97 -31.81
C ALA A 73 -2.14 11.20 -30.35
N GLY A 74 -0.89 10.83 -30.06
CA GLY A 74 -0.28 10.92 -28.73
C GLY A 74 -0.89 9.97 -27.71
N PHE A 75 -0.62 10.26 -26.44
CA PHE A 75 -1.16 9.57 -25.28
C PHE A 75 -2.10 10.48 -24.50
N ARG A 76 -3.03 9.89 -23.75
CA ARG A 76 -3.82 10.55 -22.71
C ARG A 76 -3.48 9.86 -21.39
N ILE A 77 -2.65 10.50 -20.58
CA ILE A 77 -2.04 9.89 -19.39
C ILE A 77 -2.63 10.53 -18.14
N VAL A 78 -3.10 9.70 -17.22
CA VAL A 78 -3.38 10.06 -15.84
C VAL A 78 -2.29 9.44 -14.96
N GLY A 79 -1.58 10.28 -14.21
CA GLY A 79 -0.58 9.86 -13.23
C GLY A 79 -1.09 10.03 -11.81
N ALA A 80 -0.85 9.05 -10.95
CA ALA A 80 -1.05 9.12 -9.51
C ALA A 80 0.00 8.26 -8.80
N HIS A 81 -0.05 8.14 -7.47
CA HIS A 81 0.85 7.26 -6.72
C HIS A 81 0.12 6.35 -5.74
N THR A 82 0.78 5.22 -5.45
CA THR A 82 0.27 4.11 -4.64
C THR A 82 0.74 4.16 -3.20
N ASP A 83 1.80 4.94 -2.92
CA ASP A 83 2.35 5.12 -1.58
C ASP A 83 1.74 6.30 -0.83
N SER A 84 1.85 6.19 0.49
CA SER A 84 1.44 7.20 1.46
C SER A 84 2.43 7.16 2.63
N PRO A 85 2.59 8.26 3.40
CA PRO A 85 3.50 8.28 4.54
C PRO A 85 3.08 7.25 5.60
N ASN A 86 4.04 6.48 6.09
CA ASN A 86 3.77 5.38 7.04
C ASN A 86 4.96 5.07 7.95
N LEU A 87 4.79 4.08 8.85
CA LEU A 87 5.88 3.51 9.64
C LEU A 87 6.27 2.15 9.05
N ARG A 88 7.47 2.04 8.46
CA ARG A 88 8.00 0.80 7.91
C ARG A 88 8.78 0.02 8.95
N VAL A 89 8.63 -1.30 8.98
CA VAL A 89 9.36 -2.18 9.89
C VAL A 89 10.81 -2.32 9.43
N LYS A 90 11.76 -2.08 10.34
CA LYS A 90 13.19 -2.21 10.02
C LYS A 90 13.57 -3.69 9.77
N PRO A 91 14.67 -3.96 9.03
CA PRO A 91 15.15 -5.32 8.80
C PRO A 91 15.59 -6.08 10.06
N ARG A 92 15.95 -5.37 11.12
CA ARG A 92 16.24 -5.92 12.45
C ARG A 92 15.33 -5.25 13.48
N PRO A 93 14.07 -5.73 13.61
CA PRO A 93 13.02 -5.00 14.28
C PRO A 93 12.95 -5.28 15.78
N ASP A 94 13.47 -6.41 16.26
CA ASP A 94 13.24 -6.81 17.65
C ASP A 94 13.94 -5.89 18.65
N ILE A 95 13.14 -5.28 19.52
CA ILE A 95 13.59 -4.46 20.64
C ILE A 95 12.92 -4.99 21.91
N ARG A 96 13.71 -5.15 22.98
CA ARG A 96 13.24 -5.48 24.33
C ARG A 96 13.60 -4.36 25.27
N ALA A 97 12.61 -3.75 25.91
CA ALA A 97 12.81 -2.66 26.85
C ALA A 97 11.69 -2.62 27.89
N GLU A 98 12.05 -2.43 29.16
CA GLU A 98 11.10 -2.22 30.26
C GLU A 98 9.97 -3.28 30.36
N GLY A 99 10.28 -4.54 30.03
CA GLY A 99 9.33 -5.66 30.04
C GLY A 99 8.39 -5.73 28.82
N TYR A 100 8.63 -4.91 27.80
CA TYR A 100 7.88 -4.93 26.53
C TYR A 100 8.71 -5.49 25.39
N HIS A 101 8.01 -6.18 24.49
CA HIS A 101 8.47 -6.44 23.13
C HIS A 101 7.99 -5.32 22.21
N GLN A 102 8.94 -4.72 21.51
CA GLN A 102 8.71 -3.62 20.59
C GLN A 102 9.27 -3.96 19.20
N ILE A 103 8.73 -3.28 18.19
CA ILE A 103 9.15 -3.41 16.79
C ILE A 103 9.81 -2.11 16.35
N ALA A 104 11.06 -2.16 15.93
CA ALA A 104 11.76 -1.01 15.38
C ALA A 104 11.15 -0.63 14.03
N VAL A 105 10.73 0.62 13.92
CA VAL A 105 10.17 1.19 12.69
C VAL A 105 10.95 2.41 12.23
N GLU A 106 10.80 2.77 10.97
CA GLU A 106 11.28 4.02 10.39
C GLU A 106 10.12 4.78 9.73
N PRO A 107 10.02 6.10 9.90
CA PRO A 107 9.11 6.91 9.11
C PRO A 107 9.48 6.84 7.63
N TYR A 108 8.47 6.60 6.82
CA TYR A 108 8.55 6.64 5.37
C TYR A 108 7.72 7.84 4.88
N GLY A 109 8.35 8.74 4.13
CA GLY A 109 7.73 9.99 3.68
C GLY A 109 7.52 11.04 4.76
N GLY A 110 6.70 12.05 4.47
CA GLY A 110 6.40 13.20 5.33
C GLY A 110 5.45 12.90 6.50
N VAL A 111 5.78 11.91 7.34
CA VAL A 111 4.87 11.41 8.38
C VAL A 111 4.53 12.47 9.46
N LEU A 112 3.24 12.72 9.66
CA LEU A 112 2.72 13.46 10.82
C LEU A 112 2.78 12.57 12.08
N LEU A 113 3.95 12.52 12.73
CA LEU A 113 4.25 11.54 13.79
C LEU A 113 3.18 11.40 14.88
N HIS A 114 2.57 12.51 15.31
CA HIS A 114 1.59 12.51 16.39
C HIS A 114 0.28 11.77 16.07
N THR A 115 -0.09 11.64 14.79
CA THR A 115 -1.34 10.96 14.40
C THR A 115 -1.24 9.44 14.51
N TRP A 116 -0.02 8.91 14.62
CA TRP A 116 0.30 7.49 14.79
C TRP A 116 0.30 7.04 16.25
N LEU A 117 0.26 8.01 17.19
CA LEU A 117 0.11 7.70 18.59
C LEU A 117 -1.30 7.19 18.87
N ASP A 118 -1.40 6.24 19.79
CA ASP A 118 -2.68 5.78 20.34
C ASP A 118 -3.69 5.26 19.30
N ARG A 119 -3.18 4.70 18.21
CA ARG A 119 -3.94 3.96 17.19
C ARG A 119 -3.83 2.46 17.38
N ASP A 120 -4.89 1.76 16.96
CA ASP A 120 -4.86 0.30 16.84
C ASP A 120 -4.28 -0.04 15.48
N LEU A 121 -3.00 -0.41 15.48
CA LEU A 121 -2.25 -0.62 14.26
C LEU A 121 -2.12 -2.12 13.95
N SER A 122 -2.12 -2.45 12.67
CA SER A 122 -1.70 -3.77 12.17
C SER A 122 -0.48 -3.63 11.27
N LEU A 123 -0.04 -4.76 10.69
CA LEU A 123 1.04 -4.81 9.70
C LEU A 123 0.54 -5.47 8.43
N ALA A 124 0.88 -4.87 7.30
CA ALA A 124 0.71 -5.46 5.98
C ALA A 124 1.94 -5.17 5.13
N GLY A 125 2.09 -5.90 4.02
CA GLY A 125 3.18 -5.70 3.08
C GLY A 125 3.50 -6.97 2.32
N ARG A 126 4.79 -7.24 2.12
CA ARG A 126 5.26 -8.44 1.43
C ARG A 126 6.38 -9.14 2.20
N VAL A 127 6.44 -10.46 2.02
CA VAL A 127 7.47 -11.33 2.58
C VAL A 127 8.13 -12.08 1.45
N THR A 128 9.46 -12.02 1.41
CA THR A 128 10.28 -12.80 0.49
C THR A 128 10.87 -13.98 1.24
N PHE A 129 10.69 -15.18 0.69
CA PHE A 129 11.13 -16.43 1.29
C PHE A 129 11.62 -17.42 0.23
N ARG A 130 12.28 -18.48 0.67
CA ARG A 130 12.72 -19.58 -0.20
C ARG A 130 11.77 -20.76 -0.07
N ASP A 131 11.39 -21.37 -1.19
CA ASP A 131 10.72 -22.67 -1.21
C ASP A 131 11.38 -23.61 -2.23
N ALA A 132 10.72 -24.73 -2.52
CA ALA A 132 11.22 -25.73 -3.45
C ALA A 132 11.36 -25.21 -4.90
N GLU A 133 10.62 -24.15 -5.26
CA GLU A 133 10.61 -23.55 -6.60
C GLU A 133 11.57 -22.36 -6.71
N GLY A 134 12.12 -21.89 -5.59
CA GLY A 134 13.14 -20.84 -5.55
C GLY A 134 12.76 -19.71 -4.61
N MET A 135 13.08 -18.48 -5.00
CA MET A 135 12.73 -17.29 -4.23
C MET A 135 11.32 -16.82 -4.59
N GLN A 136 10.44 -16.78 -3.60
CA GLN A 136 9.07 -16.32 -3.74
C GLN A 136 8.87 -15.02 -2.98
N THR A 137 7.90 -14.22 -3.43
CA THR A 137 7.41 -13.06 -2.68
C THR A 137 5.89 -13.12 -2.59
N ARG A 138 5.34 -13.01 -1.37
CA ARG A 138 3.89 -13.04 -1.14
C ARG A 138 3.44 -11.84 -0.31
N LEU A 139 2.24 -11.36 -0.61
CA LEU A 139 1.60 -10.34 0.22
C LEU A 139 1.07 -10.94 1.51
N VAL A 140 1.21 -10.18 2.58
CA VAL A 140 0.71 -10.51 3.91
C VAL A 140 -0.05 -9.32 4.46
N ASP A 141 -1.13 -9.63 5.17
CA ASP A 141 -1.89 -8.67 5.98
C ASP A 141 -2.33 -9.40 7.24
N LEU A 142 -1.95 -8.87 8.40
CA LEU A 142 -2.27 -9.46 9.70
C LEU A 142 -3.69 -9.11 10.16
N ALA A 143 -4.28 -8.03 9.64
CA ALA A 143 -5.69 -7.65 9.78
C ALA A 143 -6.27 -7.79 11.20
N ARG A 144 -5.47 -7.44 12.22
CA ARG A 144 -5.88 -7.45 13.63
C ARG A 144 -5.10 -6.41 14.43
N PRO A 145 -5.65 -5.88 15.54
CA PRO A 145 -4.92 -5.00 16.44
C PRO A 145 -3.68 -5.73 16.95
N LEU A 146 -2.52 -5.25 16.55
CA LEU A 146 -1.24 -5.90 16.82
C LEU A 146 -0.25 -4.95 17.48
N LEU A 147 -0.20 -3.72 16.99
CA LEU A 147 0.77 -2.72 17.38
C LEU A 147 0.07 -1.52 17.98
N ARG A 148 0.75 -0.86 18.92
CA ARG A 148 0.35 0.45 19.42
C ARG A 148 1.59 1.29 19.70
N VAL A 149 1.58 2.55 19.29
CA VAL A 149 2.55 3.54 19.75
C VAL A 149 1.92 4.32 20.90
N PRO A 150 2.20 3.98 22.17
CA PRO A 150 1.53 4.63 23.30
C PRO A 150 2.05 6.05 23.51
N SER A 151 1.15 7.00 23.77
CA SER A 151 1.54 8.33 24.23
C SER A 151 2.10 8.31 25.65
N LEU A 152 3.00 9.24 25.95
CA LEU A 152 3.41 9.52 27.34
C LEU A 152 2.26 10.25 28.07
N ALA A 153 1.95 9.80 29.29
CA ALA A 153 0.92 10.42 30.11
C ALA A 153 1.24 11.89 30.44
N ILE A 154 0.25 12.77 30.33
CA ILE A 154 0.40 14.22 30.57
C ILE A 154 0.96 14.57 31.97
N HIS A 155 0.70 13.73 32.97
CA HIS A 155 1.23 13.91 34.32
C HIS A 155 2.78 13.89 34.38
N LEU A 156 3.40 13.19 33.42
CA LEU A 156 4.84 13.07 33.22
C LEU A 156 5.38 14.01 32.14
N TYR A 157 4.50 14.76 31.45
CA TYR A 157 4.85 15.76 30.45
C TYR A 157 3.98 17.01 30.63
N ARG A 158 4.26 17.76 31.69
CA ARG A 158 3.37 18.82 32.21
C ARG A 158 3.29 20.04 31.28
N GLU A 159 4.34 20.25 30.50
CA GLU A 159 4.52 21.41 29.61
C GLU A 159 3.92 21.17 28.20
N LEU A 160 3.32 19.99 27.95
CA LEU A 160 2.84 19.58 26.62
C LEU A 160 1.83 20.58 26.02
N ASN A 161 0.91 21.10 26.84
CA ASN A 161 -0.12 22.03 26.35
C ASN A 161 0.41 23.44 26.05
N GLN A 162 1.59 23.80 26.57
CA GLN A 162 2.22 25.10 26.36
C GLN A 162 3.28 25.06 25.26
N GLU A 163 4.10 23.99 25.22
CA GLU A 163 5.23 23.86 24.30
C GLU A 163 4.94 23.01 23.07
N GLY A 164 3.79 22.32 23.04
CA GLY A 164 3.45 21.34 22.02
C GLY A 164 4.14 19.99 22.23
N LEU A 165 3.61 18.97 21.54
CA LEU A 165 4.13 17.61 21.59
C LEU A 165 5.41 17.48 20.78
N LYS A 166 6.54 17.24 21.47
CA LYS A 166 7.85 17.02 20.84
C LYS A 166 8.14 15.52 20.70
N LEU A 167 8.04 15.00 19.49
CA LEU A 167 8.32 13.59 19.20
C LEU A 167 9.67 13.41 18.53
N ASN A 168 10.45 12.45 19.03
CA ASN A 168 11.61 11.94 18.33
C ASN A 168 11.20 10.66 17.60
N ALA A 169 11.29 10.64 16.27
CA ALA A 169 10.88 9.48 15.48
C ALA A 169 11.60 8.18 15.87
N GLN A 170 12.89 8.24 16.22
CA GLN A 170 13.65 7.03 16.55
C GLN A 170 13.33 6.48 17.94
N LYS A 171 12.96 7.34 18.90
CA LYS A 171 12.74 6.97 20.30
C LYS A 171 11.27 6.80 20.67
N HIS A 172 10.39 7.66 20.15
CA HIS A 172 9.02 7.79 20.62
C HIS A 172 8.00 7.12 19.70
N LEU A 173 8.39 6.66 18.49
CA LEU A 173 7.49 6.02 17.53
C LEU A 173 7.66 4.49 17.47
N VAL A 174 8.36 3.90 18.43
CA VAL A 174 8.60 2.45 18.48
C VAL A 174 7.34 1.75 19.01
N PRO A 175 6.57 1.03 18.18
CA PRO A 175 5.33 0.41 18.62
C PRO A 175 5.60 -0.78 19.53
N VAL A 176 4.74 -0.95 20.53
CA VAL A 176 4.67 -2.16 21.36
C VAL A 176 3.87 -3.21 20.61
N ILE A 177 4.40 -4.44 20.53
CA ILE A 177 3.72 -5.61 19.93
C ILE A 177 3.26 -6.62 20.99
N GLY A 178 3.86 -6.57 22.19
CA GLY A 178 3.52 -7.47 23.29
C GLY A 178 4.37 -7.24 24.52
N LEU A 179 4.18 -8.09 25.52
CA LEU A 179 5.08 -8.20 26.67
C LEU A 179 6.35 -8.97 26.28
N ASP A 180 7.39 -8.84 27.09
CA ASP A 180 8.59 -9.64 26.91
C ASP A 180 8.27 -11.15 27.01
N GLY A 181 8.79 -11.93 26.06
CA GLY A 181 8.41 -13.31 25.79
C GLY A 181 8.70 -13.75 24.35
N ASP A 182 8.35 -14.99 24.01
CA ASP A 182 8.77 -15.68 22.78
C ASP A 182 8.01 -15.26 21.51
N ALA A 183 7.19 -14.20 21.57
CA ALA A 183 6.56 -13.67 20.37
C ALA A 183 7.66 -13.15 19.42
N ASP A 184 7.61 -13.61 18.17
CA ASP A 184 8.55 -13.28 17.11
C ASP A 184 7.76 -12.85 15.87
N LEU A 185 8.18 -11.75 15.25
CA LEU A 185 7.54 -11.21 14.05
C LEU A 185 7.55 -12.24 12.93
N VAL A 186 8.67 -12.91 12.67
CA VAL A 186 8.80 -13.85 11.55
C VAL A 186 7.82 -15.01 11.71
N SER A 187 7.72 -15.56 12.92
CA SER A 187 6.74 -16.57 13.28
C SER A 187 5.30 -16.11 13.06
N LEU A 188 4.96 -14.85 13.35
CA LEU A 188 3.64 -14.27 13.07
C LEU A 188 3.36 -14.20 11.56
N LEU A 189 4.35 -13.79 10.77
CA LEU A 189 4.25 -13.72 9.31
C LEU A 189 4.04 -15.10 8.70
N CYS A 190 4.85 -16.09 9.09
CA CYS A 190 4.69 -17.48 8.65
C CYS A 190 3.28 -18.00 8.95
N ARG A 191 2.78 -17.85 10.19
CA ARG A 191 1.42 -18.25 10.55
C ARG A 191 0.35 -17.55 9.70
N ALA A 192 0.54 -16.28 9.39
CA ALA A 192 -0.40 -15.53 8.56
C ALA A 192 -0.41 -16.03 7.11
N LEU A 193 0.75 -16.38 6.56
CA LEU A 193 0.88 -16.97 5.22
C LEU A 193 0.32 -18.40 5.16
N SER A 194 0.54 -19.24 6.19
CA SER A 194 0.00 -20.60 6.29
C SER A 194 -1.52 -20.68 6.33
N ARG A 195 -2.20 -19.64 6.84
CA ARG A 195 -3.67 -19.60 6.82
C ARG A 195 -4.25 -19.44 5.42
N LYS A 196 -3.48 -18.87 4.49
CA LYS A 196 -3.95 -18.55 3.14
C LYS A 196 -3.57 -19.65 2.13
N GLU A 197 -2.39 -20.26 2.29
CA GLU A 197 -1.85 -21.19 1.29
C GLU A 197 -1.15 -22.39 1.94
N PRO A 198 -1.28 -23.62 1.40
CA PRO A 198 -0.62 -24.81 1.93
C PRO A 198 0.91 -24.78 1.86
N SER A 199 1.48 -24.11 0.86
CA SER A 199 2.94 -23.98 0.65
C SER A 199 3.52 -22.79 1.42
N SER A 200 3.37 -22.78 2.74
CA SER A 200 3.83 -21.66 3.58
C SER A 200 5.29 -21.79 4.03
N PRO A 201 6.04 -20.67 4.10
CA PRO A 201 7.42 -20.69 4.56
C PRO A 201 7.51 -21.05 6.05
N LYS A 202 8.57 -21.77 6.41
CA LYS A 202 9.01 -21.84 7.81
C LYS A 202 9.81 -20.59 8.17
N VAL A 203 10.10 -20.42 9.46
CA VAL A 203 10.83 -19.23 9.95
C VAL A 203 12.21 -19.13 9.29
N GLU A 204 12.89 -20.26 9.15
CA GLU A 204 14.21 -20.36 8.50
C GLU A 204 14.20 -20.07 6.99
N ASP A 205 13.03 -20.11 6.35
CA ASP A 205 12.89 -19.87 4.92
C ASP A 205 12.68 -18.38 4.60
N VAL A 206 12.33 -17.56 5.59
CA VAL A 206 12.10 -16.12 5.41
C VAL A 206 13.42 -15.40 5.20
N LEU A 207 13.53 -14.71 4.06
CA LEU A 207 14.75 -14.01 3.64
C LEU A 207 14.68 -12.52 3.95
N ALA A 208 13.53 -11.89 3.69
CA ALA A 208 13.32 -10.47 3.85
C ALA A 208 11.82 -10.13 3.93
N TRP A 209 11.52 -8.90 4.33
CA TRP A 209 10.18 -8.34 4.30
C TRP A 209 10.23 -6.85 4.01
N ASP A 210 9.13 -6.34 3.47
CA ASP A 210 8.82 -4.91 3.44
C ASP A 210 7.40 -4.76 4.01
N LEU A 211 7.32 -4.29 5.25
CA LEU A 211 6.09 -4.24 6.03
C LEU A 211 5.86 -2.82 6.50
N MET A 212 4.61 -2.38 6.40
CA MET A 212 4.15 -1.09 6.85
C MET A 212 3.09 -1.26 7.93
N ALA A 213 3.14 -0.41 8.96
CA ALA A 213 2.05 -0.26 9.90
C ALA A 213 0.90 0.52 9.26
N TYR A 214 -0.33 0.16 9.62
CA TYR A 214 -1.53 0.87 9.16
C TYR A 214 -2.62 0.86 10.24
N ASP A 215 -3.47 1.89 10.25
CA ASP A 215 -4.63 2.01 11.15
C ASP A 215 -5.73 1.03 10.73
N LEU A 216 -6.28 0.30 11.69
CA LEU A 216 -7.40 -0.63 11.48
C LEU A 216 -8.75 0.06 11.44
N GLN A 217 -8.82 1.35 11.82
CA GLN A 217 -10.05 2.12 11.68
C GLN A 217 -10.47 2.15 10.20
N PRO A 218 -11.65 1.60 9.84
CA PRO A 218 -12.08 1.54 8.45
C PRO A 218 -12.40 2.92 7.89
N ALA A 219 -12.27 3.05 6.58
CA ALA A 219 -12.72 4.23 5.85
C ALA A 219 -14.25 4.38 5.94
N VAL A 220 -14.73 5.58 6.25
CA VAL A 220 -16.17 5.85 6.44
C VAL A 220 -16.60 7.17 5.83
N ARG A 221 -17.90 7.27 5.56
CA ARG A 221 -18.56 8.59 5.45
C ARG A 221 -18.74 9.21 6.82
N SER A 222 -18.67 10.53 6.87
CA SER A 222 -18.84 11.33 8.07
C SER A 222 -19.51 12.66 7.76
N GLY A 223 -19.77 13.47 8.79
CA GLY A 223 -20.53 14.71 8.68
C GLY A 223 -21.98 14.51 9.13
N ALA A 224 -22.71 15.61 9.31
CA ALA A 224 -24.09 15.57 9.78
C ALA A 224 -25.00 14.90 8.74
N ASP A 225 -24.65 15.03 7.47
CA ASP A 225 -25.40 14.54 6.31
C ASP A 225 -24.61 13.48 5.52
N GLY A 226 -23.45 13.03 6.02
CA GLY A 226 -22.59 12.05 5.33
C GLY A 226 -21.79 12.64 4.16
N GLU A 227 -21.52 13.96 4.21
CA GLU A 227 -20.88 14.72 3.14
C GLU A 227 -19.35 14.59 3.08
N PHE A 228 -18.71 14.05 4.11
CA PHE A 228 -17.26 13.90 4.20
C PHE A 228 -16.80 12.45 4.10
N ILE A 229 -15.53 12.28 3.73
CA ILE A 229 -14.82 11.01 3.72
C ILE A 229 -13.72 11.07 4.78
N HIS A 230 -13.75 10.14 5.72
CA HIS A 230 -12.66 9.90 6.67
C HIS A 230 -11.99 8.59 6.29
N ALA A 231 -10.76 8.68 5.78
CA ALA A 231 -9.99 7.50 5.40
C ALA A 231 -8.49 7.77 5.52
N ALA A 232 -7.72 6.75 5.88
CA ALA A 232 -6.28 6.79 5.74
C ALA A 232 -5.89 6.77 4.24
N ARG A 233 -4.70 7.28 3.89
CA ARG A 233 -4.14 7.14 2.53
C ARG A 233 -4.98 7.75 1.40
N LEU A 234 -5.87 8.71 1.72
CA LEU A 234 -6.57 9.50 0.69
C LEU A 234 -5.56 10.12 -0.28
N ASP A 235 -4.49 10.67 0.30
CA ASP A 235 -3.24 10.98 -0.40
C ASP A 235 -2.44 9.68 -0.62
N ASN A 236 -2.38 9.11 -1.82
CA ASN A 236 -3.08 9.53 -3.05
C ASN A 236 -3.93 8.43 -3.68
N LEU A 237 -4.41 7.49 -2.85
CA LEU A 237 -5.28 6.43 -3.33
C LEU A 237 -6.60 6.95 -3.88
N ALA A 238 -7.03 8.16 -3.50
CA ALA A 238 -8.17 8.83 -4.11
C ALA A 238 -7.95 9.12 -5.60
N SER A 239 -6.79 9.68 -5.99
CA SER A 239 -6.48 9.93 -7.41
C SER A 239 -6.20 8.63 -8.15
N SER A 240 -5.52 7.67 -7.51
CA SER A 240 -5.29 6.35 -8.08
C SER A 240 -6.60 5.63 -8.42
N HIS A 241 -7.57 5.66 -7.50
CA HIS A 241 -8.92 5.13 -7.70
C HIS A 241 -9.68 5.86 -8.82
N ALA A 242 -9.67 7.19 -8.81
CA ALA A 242 -10.34 7.99 -9.83
C ALA A 242 -9.76 7.76 -11.24
N GLY A 243 -8.42 7.72 -11.37
CA GLY A 243 -7.74 7.45 -12.64
C GLY A 243 -7.99 6.04 -13.16
N LEU A 244 -7.98 5.05 -12.26
CA LEU A 244 -8.32 3.66 -12.56
C LEU A 244 -9.73 3.53 -13.12
N HIS A 245 -10.73 4.10 -12.43
CA HIS A 245 -12.12 4.06 -12.89
C HIS A 245 -12.33 4.84 -14.17
N ALA A 246 -11.70 6.00 -14.32
CA ALA A 246 -11.77 6.77 -15.55
C ALA A 246 -11.29 5.94 -16.76
N LEU A 247 -10.18 5.19 -16.60
CA LEU A 247 -9.72 4.29 -17.66
C LEU A 247 -10.73 3.17 -17.93
N ILE A 248 -11.16 2.44 -16.88
CA ILE A 248 -12.09 1.31 -16.99
C ILE A 248 -13.42 1.72 -17.64
N ASP A 249 -14.04 2.79 -17.16
CA ASP A 249 -15.31 3.29 -17.70
C ASP A 249 -15.15 3.69 -19.17
N SER A 250 -14.04 4.36 -19.50
CA SER A 250 -13.81 4.87 -20.85
C SER A 250 -13.63 3.75 -21.88
N VAL A 251 -13.11 2.59 -21.48
CA VAL A 251 -12.99 1.41 -22.36
C VAL A 251 -14.28 0.58 -22.41
N GLY A 252 -15.15 0.70 -21.41
CA GLY A 252 -16.44 0.01 -21.37
C GLY A 252 -17.51 0.61 -22.29
N SER A 253 -17.37 1.89 -22.68
CA SER A 253 -18.45 2.67 -23.30
C SER A 253 -18.45 2.76 -24.83
N GLY A 254 -17.53 2.11 -25.56
CA GLY A 254 -17.52 2.20 -27.01
C GLY A 254 -16.26 1.66 -27.71
N SER A 255 -16.11 2.03 -28.98
CA SER A 255 -14.92 1.71 -29.79
C SER A 255 -13.66 2.37 -29.23
N PRO A 256 -12.46 1.80 -29.45
CA PRO A 256 -11.21 2.39 -28.98
C PRO A 256 -11.02 3.82 -29.51
N ALA A 257 -10.45 4.67 -28.66
CA ALA A 257 -10.16 6.06 -29.01
C ALA A 257 -8.98 6.15 -30.02
N GLU A 258 -8.83 7.29 -30.69
CA GLU A 258 -7.66 7.52 -31.56
C GLU A 258 -6.34 7.50 -30.79
N ALA A 259 -6.30 8.17 -29.63
CA ALA A 259 -5.13 8.24 -28.77
C ALA A 259 -5.08 7.08 -27.77
N THR A 260 -3.88 6.59 -27.46
CA THR A 260 -3.66 5.59 -26.41
C THR A 260 -3.98 6.19 -25.05
N ARG A 261 -4.86 5.53 -24.30
CA ARG A 261 -5.30 5.96 -22.97
C ARG A 261 -4.50 5.21 -21.92
N VAL A 262 -3.97 5.91 -20.92
CA VAL A 262 -3.03 5.35 -19.95
C VAL A 262 -3.36 5.85 -18.55
N VAL A 263 -3.32 4.95 -17.59
CA VAL A 263 -3.14 5.29 -16.16
C VAL A 263 -1.80 4.74 -15.70
N VAL A 264 -1.03 5.55 -14.98
CA VAL A 264 0.20 5.11 -14.32
C VAL A 264 0.14 5.46 -12.84
N LEU A 265 0.30 4.45 -12.01
CA LEU A 265 0.29 4.52 -10.55
C LEU A 265 1.70 4.20 -10.07
N TYR A 266 2.43 5.21 -9.61
CA TYR A 266 3.83 5.10 -9.20
C TYR A 266 3.95 4.81 -7.70
N ASP A 267 4.95 4.02 -7.30
CA ASP A 267 5.41 3.95 -5.92
C ASP A 267 6.43 5.06 -5.65
N HIS A 268 6.78 5.27 -4.39
CA HIS A 268 7.87 6.13 -3.94
C HIS A 268 7.75 7.63 -4.23
N GLU A 269 6.55 8.16 -4.43
CA GLU A 269 6.34 9.61 -4.55
C GLU A 269 6.76 10.33 -3.28
N GLU A 270 6.37 9.79 -2.12
CA GLU A 270 6.53 10.40 -0.80
C GLU A 270 7.99 10.53 -0.35
N VAL A 271 8.90 9.88 -1.08
CA VAL A 271 10.35 9.89 -0.85
C VAL A 271 11.14 10.47 -2.03
N GLY A 272 10.45 11.14 -2.96
CA GLY A 272 11.06 11.92 -4.03
C GLY A 272 11.15 11.21 -5.39
N SER A 273 10.44 10.10 -5.58
CA SER A 273 10.26 9.39 -6.87
C SER A 273 11.52 8.81 -7.55
N ARG A 274 12.70 8.89 -6.92
CA ARG A 274 13.98 8.45 -7.51
C ARG A 274 14.25 6.97 -7.28
N SER A 275 13.47 6.11 -7.93
CA SER A 275 13.68 4.67 -7.93
C SER A 275 13.31 4.05 -9.28
N ALA A 276 13.54 2.75 -9.48
CA ALA A 276 13.22 2.08 -10.75
C ALA A 276 11.72 1.99 -11.06
N GLU A 277 10.90 2.14 -10.02
CA GLU A 277 9.44 2.08 -10.00
C GLU A 277 8.78 3.43 -9.67
N GLY A 278 9.56 4.45 -9.31
CA GLY A 278 9.08 5.82 -9.11
C GLY A 278 8.93 6.60 -10.41
N ALA A 279 8.38 7.82 -10.31
CA ALA A 279 8.12 8.67 -11.47
C ALA A 279 9.35 9.41 -12.03
N GLY A 280 10.44 9.49 -11.26
CA GLY A 280 11.57 10.39 -11.50
C GLY A 280 12.82 9.74 -12.10
#